data_AF-A0A3D3M319-F1
#
_entry.id   AF-A0A3D3M319-F1
#
_cell.length_a   1.000
_cell.length_b   1.000
_cell.length_c   1.000
_cell.angle_alpha   90.00
_cell.angle_beta   90.00
_cell.angle_gamma   90.00
#
_symmetry.space_group_name_H-M   'P 1'
#
loop_
_entity.id
_entity.type
_entity.pdbx_description
1 polymer ?
#
loop_
_entity_poly.entity_id
_entity_poly.type
_entity_poly.pdbx_seq_one_letter_code
_entity_poly.pdbx_strand_id
1 'polypeptide(L)'
;RADKFGLAQLHQLRGRVGRSHHQAYAYLLTPPRQQITADAEKRLEAIANTQDLGAGFVLATNDLEIRGAGELLGEGQSGQIQAVGFTLYMEMLERAVKAIRKGTQPNLDQPLGGGPEINLRLPALIPEDYLPDVHARLILYKRIASAVDEDGLNDLQVEMIDRFGLLPEPTKNLIRLTLLKLQAEKLGIKKVDAGPQGGKIEFEGETPVDPLVLIKLIQGQPKRYKFEGATQFRFMVPMERADERFSTLEALFERLTPQTA
;
A
#
# COMPACT_ATOMS: atom_id res chain seq x y z
N ARG A 1 18.22 29.14 -26.52
CA ARG A 1 18.48 29.39 -25.08
C ARG A 1 17.68 28.39 -24.28
N ALA A 2 18.32 27.34 -23.78
CA ALA A 2 17.61 26.19 -23.20
C ALA A 2 16.87 26.53 -21.90
N ASP A 3 17.36 27.52 -21.14
CA ASP A 3 16.78 28.08 -19.92
C ASP A 3 15.35 28.63 -20.10
N LYS A 4 15.00 29.05 -21.31
CA LYS A 4 13.69 29.63 -21.65
C LYS A 4 12.66 28.61 -22.15
N PHE A 5 13.07 27.36 -22.40
CA PHE A 5 12.15 26.33 -22.90
C PHE A 5 11.52 25.55 -21.76
N GLY A 6 10.28 25.11 -21.98
CA GLY A 6 9.63 24.15 -21.10
C GLY A 6 10.29 22.77 -21.18
N LEU A 7 10.19 21.97 -20.12
CA LEU A 7 10.82 20.65 -20.03
C LEU A 7 10.33 19.71 -21.15
N ALA A 8 9.02 19.72 -21.43
CA ALA A 8 8.42 18.97 -22.54
C ALA A 8 8.96 19.39 -23.93
N GLN A 9 9.23 20.69 -24.13
CA GLN A 9 9.79 21.21 -25.38
C GLN A 9 11.25 20.77 -25.54
N LEU A 10 12.04 20.81 -24.46
CA LEU A 10 13.41 20.32 -24.45
C LEU A 10 13.47 18.81 -24.76
N HIS A 11 12.55 18.03 -24.18
CA HIS A 11 12.44 16.61 -24.47
C HIS A 11 12.04 16.33 -25.92
N GLN A 12 11.07 17.08 -26.46
CA GLN A 12 10.66 16.94 -27.86
C GLN A 12 11.80 17.28 -28.83
N LEU A 13 12.61 18.30 -28.52
CA LEU A 13 13.80 18.67 -29.31
C LEU A 13 14.86 17.56 -29.24
N ARG A 14 15.10 16.99 -28.05
CA ARG A 14 16.01 15.85 -27.89
C ARG A 14 15.55 14.61 -28.67
N GLY A 15 14.26 14.27 -28.62
CA GLY A 15 13.70 13.10 -29.32
C GLY A 15 13.65 13.22 -30.86
N ARG A 16 14.01 14.38 -31.42
CA ARG A 16 14.15 14.58 -32.87
C ARG A 16 15.52 14.20 -33.42
N VAL A 17 16.51 13.95 -32.56
CA VAL A 17 17.86 13.49 -32.92
C VAL A 17 18.09 12.05 -32.42
N GLY A 18 18.94 11.26 -33.10
CA GLY A 18 19.26 9.88 -32.67
C GLY A 18 18.36 8.76 -33.24
N ARG A 19 17.80 8.93 -34.44
CA ARG A 19 16.92 7.94 -35.10
C ARG A 19 17.67 6.87 -35.92
N SER A 20 18.99 6.75 -35.77
CA SER A 20 19.85 5.83 -36.53
C SER A 20 20.73 5.02 -35.58
N HIS A 21 21.48 4.05 -36.10
CA HIS A 21 22.43 3.23 -35.32
C HIS A 21 23.67 4.00 -34.82
N HIS A 22 23.71 5.33 -34.97
CA HIS A 22 24.81 6.17 -34.53
C HIS A 22 24.40 7.06 -33.36
N GLN A 23 25.29 7.17 -32.38
CA GLN A 23 25.09 8.02 -31.22
C GLN A 23 24.87 9.48 -31.65
N ALA A 24 23.76 10.07 -31.19
CA ALA A 24 23.48 11.49 -31.39
C ALA A 24 23.69 12.25 -30.08
N TYR A 25 24.15 13.50 -30.20
CA TYR A 25 24.38 14.40 -29.07
C TYR A 25 23.46 15.61 -29.18
N ALA A 26 22.83 16.00 -28.06
CA ALA A 26 22.02 17.20 -27.96
C ALA A 26 22.66 18.15 -26.93
N TYR A 27 23.23 19.26 -27.40
CA TYR A 27 23.85 20.27 -26.55
C TYR A 27 22.84 21.37 -26.19
N LEU A 28 22.57 21.55 -24.90
CA LEU A 28 21.67 22.58 -24.38
C LEU A 28 22.48 23.79 -23.87
N LEU A 29 22.48 24.88 -24.65
CA LEU A 29 23.24 26.09 -24.30
C LEU A 29 22.43 27.05 -23.43
N THR A 30 23.06 27.52 -22.33
CA THR A 30 22.47 28.38 -21.30
C THR A 30 23.40 29.56 -20.96
N PRO A 31 22.88 30.66 -20.39
CA PRO A 31 23.71 31.72 -19.82
C PRO A 31 24.47 31.23 -18.57
N PRO A 32 25.42 32.01 -18.01
CA PRO A 32 26.10 31.64 -16.77
C PRO A 32 25.12 31.32 -15.64
N ARG A 33 25.42 30.32 -14.81
CA ARG A 33 24.55 29.80 -13.72
C ARG A 33 23.91 30.89 -12.87
N GLN A 34 24.63 31.96 -12.58
CA GLN A 34 24.19 33.10 -11.77
C GLN A 34 22.99 33.85 -12.36
N GLN A 35 22.69 33.68 -13.65
CA GLN A 35 21.58 34.33 -14.36
C GLN A 35 20.43 33.37 -14.67
N ILE A 36 20.51 32.12 -14.21
CA ILE A 36 19.47 31.10 -14.40
C ILE A 36 18.60 31.06 -13.15
N THR A 37 17.27 31.00 -13.32
CA THR A 37 16.36 30.81 -12.18
C THR A 37 16.50 29.41 -11.60
N ALA A 38 16.24 29.25 -10.29
CA ALA A 38 16.31 27.94 -9.63
C ALA A 38 15.44 26.88 -10.34
N ASP A 39 14.27 27.27 -10.85
CA ASP A 39 13.38 26.38 -11.61
C ASP A 39 13.93 26.02 -13.00
N ALA A 40 14.64 26.93 -13.66
CA ALA A 40 15.30 26.63 -14.91
C ALA A 40 16.49 25.68 -14.70
N GLU A 41 17.25 25.85 -13.61
CA GLU A 41 18.35 24.95 -13.26
C GLU A 41 17.85 23.53 -12.99
N LYS A 42 16.83 23.36 -12.14
CA LYS A 42 16.21 22.04 -11.89
C LYS A 42 15.70 21.37 -13.16
N ARG A 43 15.07 22.13 -14.07
CA ARG A 43 14.59 21.60 -15.36
C ARG A 43 15.74 21.15 -16.27
N LEU A 44 16.83 21.91 -16.30
CA LEU A 44 18.02 21.59 -17.09
C LEU A 44 18.77 20.35 -16.54
N GLU A 45 18.82 20.19 -15.22
CA GLU A 45 19.37 18.98 -14.59
C GLU A 45 18.50 17.76 -14.87
N ALA A 46 17.16 17.90 -14.77
CA ALA A 46 16.23 16.81 -15.05
C ALA A 46 16.39 16.27 -16.48
N ILE A 47 16.47 17.15 -17.48
CA ILE A 47 16.64 16.71 -18.88
C ILE A 47 18.02 16.11 -19.17
N ALA A 48 19.07 16.58 -18.48
CA ALA A 48 20.43 16.06 -18.61
C ALA A 48 20.57 14.64 -18.02
N ASN A 49 19.90 14.37 -16.89
CA ASN A 49 19.94 13.08 -16.20
C ASN A 49 19.02 12.02 -16.82
N THR A 50 18.17 12.40 -17.78
CA THR A 50 17.21 11.48 -18.39
C THR A 50 17.87 10.66 -19.50
N GLN A 51 18.41 9.49 -19.17
CA GLN A 51 18.89 8.50 -20.16
C GLN A 51 17.75 7.57 -20.61
N ASP A 52 17.94 6.89 -21.73
CA ASP A 52 16.92 6.37 -22.66
C ASP A 52 15.77 5.47 -22.12
N LEU A 53 14.70 5.48 -22.93
CA LEU A 53 13.41 4.73 -22.87
C LEU A 53 12.60 4.81 -21.56
N GLY A 54 11.52 5.61 -21.59
CA GLY A 54 10.61 5.87 -20.45
C GLY A 54 10.67 7.32 -19.95
N ALA A 55 11.74 8.02 -20.33
CA ALA A 55 12.05 9.43 -20.15
C ALA A 55 10.87 10.42 -20.23
N GLY A 56 10.05 10.30 -21.27
CA GLY A 56 8.96 11.26 -21.54
C GLY A 56 7.87 11.27 -20.46
N PHE A 57 7.70 10.14 -19.76
CA PHE A 57 6.68 10.02 -18.72
C PHE A 57 7.15 10.64 -17.41
N VAL A 58 8.39 10.35 -16.99
CA VAL A 58 9.04 10.97 -15.83
C VAL A 58 9.18 12.49 -16.00
N LEU A 59 9.46 12.95 -17.23
CA LEU A 59 9.55 14.37 -17.56
C LEU A 59 8.19 15.08 -17.51
N ALA A 60 7.09 14.40 -17.89
CA ALA A 60 5.74 14.95 -17.76
C ALA A 60 5.30 15.02 -16.28
N THR A 61 5.69 14.04 -15.46
CA THR A 61 5.45 14.01 -14.01
C THR A 61 6.15 15.17 -13.30
N ASN A 62 7.43 15.39 -13.57
CA ASN A 62 8.17 16.52 -13.01
C ASN A 62 7.64 17.89 -13.50
N ASP A 63 7.16 17.99 -14.75
CA ASP A 63 6.59 19.24 -15.29
C ASP A 63 5.23 19.57 -14.65
N LEU A 64 4.44 18.56 -14.26
CA LEU A 64 3.16 18.73 -13.56
C LEU A 64 3.35 19.15 -12.09
N GLU A 65 4.34 18.57 -11.41
CA GLU A 65 4.70 18.92 -10.03
C GLU A 65 5.34 20.31 -9.93
N ILE A 66 6.25 20.66 -10.86
CA ILE A 66 6.97 21.95 -10.85
C ILE A 66 6.05 23.12 -11.21
N ARG A 67 5.06 22.93 -12.10
CA ARG A 67 4.17 24.02 -12.54
C ARG A 67 3.06 24.37 -11.56
N GLY A 68 2.82 23.56 -10.53
CA GLY A 68 1.79 23.82 -9.54
C GLY A 68 0.39 23.88 -10.15
N ALA A 69 -0.37 22.79 -10.10
CA ALA A 69 -1.82 22.79 -10.37
C ALA A 69 -2.63 23.52 -9.27
N GLY A 70 -2.15 24.69 -8.83
CA GLY A 70 -2.69 25.50 -7.74
C GLY A 70 -3.85 26.42 -8.15
N GLU A 71 -4.20 26.52 -9.43
CA GLU A 71 -5.14 27.58 -9.87
C GLU A 71 -6.59 27.13 -10.12
N LEU A 72 -6.89 25.81 -10.07
CA LEU A 72 -8.25 25.34 -10.36
C LEU A 72 -9.10 24.97 -9.13
N LEU A 73 -8.50 24.76 -7.95
CA LEU A 73 -9.24 24.39 -6.73
C LEU A 73 -8.54 24.90 -5.45
N GLY A 74 -8.31 26.21 -5.34
CA GLY A 74 -8.02 26.90 -4.07
C GLY A 74 -6.70 26.54 -3.36
N GLU A 75 -6.06 27.54 -2.78
CA GLU A 75 -4.80 27.40 -2.07
C GLU A 75 -4.92 26.45 -0.86
N GLY A 76 -4.05 25.43 -0.78
CA GLY A 76 -3.67 24.81 0.49
C GLY A 76 -3.33 23.32 0.50
N GLN A 77 -4.03 22.46 -0.25
CA GLN A 77 -3.94 20.99 -0.02
C GLN A 77 -4.10 20.07 -1.26
N SER A 78 -4.23 20.59 -2.49
CA SER A 78 -4.57 19.77 -3.67
C SER A 78 -3.45 18.83 -4.15
N GLY A 79 -2.17 19.20 -3.98
CA GLY A 79 -1.04 18.38 -4.46
C GLY A 79 -0.93 17.00 -3.82
N GLN A 80 -1.29 16.87 -2.53
CA GLN A 80 -1.20 15.60 -1.79
C GLN A 80 -2.31 14.62 -2.21
N ILE A 81 -3.51 15.12 -2.52
CA ILE A 81 -4.67 14.30 -2.94
C ILE A 81 -4.43 13.71 -4.34
N GLN A 82 -3.75 14.46 -5.21
CA GLN A 82 -3.49 14.06 -6.60
C GLN A 82 -2.40 12.97 -6.69
N ALA A 83 -1.39 13.01 -5.81
CA ALA A 83 -0.36 11.95 -5.70
C ALA A 83 -0.96 10.60 -5.27
N VAL A 84 -1.97 10.61 -4.40
CA VAL A 84 -2.64 9.40 -3.89
C VAL A 84 -3.49 8.75 -4.99
N GLY A 85 -4.25 9.56 -5.75
CA GLY A 85 -5.04 9.06 -6.88
C GLY A 85 -4.19 8.47 -8.01
N PHE A 86 -3.04 9.07 -8.29
CA PHE A 86 -2.09 8.57 -9.29
C PHE A 86 -1.39 7.28 -8.85
N THR A 87 -1.06 7.19 -7.56
CA THR A 87 -0.49 5.98 -6.98
C THR A 87 -1.46 4.81 -7.08
N LEU A 88 -2.74 5.04 -6.79
CA LEU A 88 -3.81 4.07 -6.96
C LEU A 88 -3.97 3.65 -8.42
N TYR A 89 -3.90 4.61 -9.35
CA TYR A 89 -3.93 4.34 -10.79
C TYR A 89 -2.77 3.44 -11.25
N MET A 90 -1.56 3.68 -10.75
CA MET A 90 -0.40 2.84 -11.07
C MET A 90 -0.53 1.43 -10.52
N GLU A 91 -1.13 1.25 -9.35
CA GLU A 91 -1.42 -0.09 -8.81
C GLU A 91 -2.47 -0.84 -9.63
N MET A 92 -3.52 -0.15 -10.07
CA MET A 92 -4.51 -0.72 -10.98
C MET A 92 -3.87 -1.15 -12.30
N LEU A 93 -2.95 -0.33 -12.82
CA LEU A 93 -2.22 -0.61 -14.06
C LEU A 93 -1.27 -1.80 -13.90
N GLU A 94 -0.50 -1.87 -12.81
CA GLU A 94 0.42 -2.97 -12.54
C GLU A 94 -0.33 -4.31 -12.37
N ARG A 95 -1.47 -4.29 -11.68
CA ARG A 95 -2.38 -5.44 -11.57
C ARG A 95 -2.90 -5.88 -12.94
N ALA A 96 -3.36 -4.95 -13.76
CA ALA A 96 -3.82 -5.26 -15.11
C ALA A 96 -2.71 -5.90 -15.96
N VAL A 97 -1.48 -5.38 -15.88
CA VAL A 97 -0.33 -5.96 -16.59
C VAL A 97 0.04 -7.35 -16.06
N LYS A 98 0.02 -7.57 -14.73
CA LYS A 98 0.27 -8.89 -14.11
C LYS A 98 -0.80 -9.92 -14.51
N ALA A 99 -2.08 -9.54 -14.53
CA ALA A 99 -3.18 -10.41 -14.93
C ALA A 99 -3.05 -10.83 -16.41
N ILE A 100 -2.77 -9.87 -17.30
CA ILE A 100 -2.53 -10.12 -18.74
C ILE A 100 -1.34 -11.07 -18.94
N ARG A 101 -0.23 -10.88 -18.20
CA ARG A 101 0.95 -11.76 -18.27
C ARG A 101 0.66 -13.19 -17.79
N LYS A 102 -0.27 -13.37 -16.86
CA LYS A 102 -0.73 -14.68 -16.37
C LYS A 102 -1.87 -15.28 -17.20
N GLY A 103 -2.27 -14.64 -18.31
CA GLY A 103 -3.39 -15.10 -19.15
C GLY A 103 -4.76 -15.05 -18.49
N THR A 104 -4.90 -14.30 -17.39
CA THR A 104 -6.13 -14.16 -16.60
C THR A 104 -6.75 -12.80 -16.87
N GLN A 105 -8.08 -12.70 -16.99
CA GLN A 105 -8.74 -11.41 -17.13
C GLN A 105 -8.68 -10.64 -15.80
N PRO A 106 -8.23 -9.37 -15.79
CA PRO A 106 -8.26 -8.55 -14.59
C PRO A 106 -9.72 -8.29 -14.20
N ASN A 107 -10.15 -8.83 -13.06
CA ASN A 107 -11.47 -8.56 -12.51
C ASN A 107 -11.45 -7.18 -11.85
N LEU A 108 -11.97 -6.17 -12.55
CA LEU A 108 -11.99 -4.78 -12.12
C LEU A 108 -13.01 -4.49 -11.00
N ASP A 109 -13.93 -5.43 -10.74
CA ASP A 109 -14.91 -5.34 -9.65
C ASP A 109 -14.36 -5.84 -8.30
N GLN A 110 -13.13 -6.39 -8.27
CA GLN A 110 -12.47 -6.68 -7.01
C GLN A 110 -11.95 -5.39 -6.38
N PRO A 111 -12.22 -5.15 -5.07
CA PRO A 111 -11.62 -4.04 -4.35
C PRO A 111 -10.09 -3.99 -4.59
N LEU A 112 -9.55 -2.78 -4.55
CA LEU A 112 -8.10 -2.54 -4.47
C LEU A 112 -7.55 -3.18 -3.18
N GLY A 113 -7.35 -4.50 -3.21
CA GLY A 113 -7.12 -5.35 -2.04
C GLY A 113 -8.25 -6.38 -1.89
N GLY A 114 -8.23 -7.45 -2.68
CA GLY A 114 -9.07 -8.63 -2.46
C GLY A 114 -8.51 -9.49 -1.32
N GLY A 115 -8.31 -8.87 -0.15
CA GLY A 115 -7.79 -9.53 1.05
C GLY A 115 -8.85 -9.64 2.14
N PRO A 116 -8.54 -10.38 3.22
CA PRO A 116 -9.46 -10.61 4.34
C PRO A 116 -9.97 -9.31 4.97
N GLU A 117 -11.28 -9.23 5.19
CA GLU A 117 -11.90 -8.17 6.00
C GLU A 117 -11.79 -8.51 7.48
N ILE A 118 -11.01 -7.75 8.25
CA ILE A 118 -10.88 -7.95 9.70
C ILE A 118 -11.45 -6.74 10.44
N ASN A 119 -12.47 -6.97 11.27
CA ASN A 119 -13.07 -5.97 12.15
C ASN A 119 -12.95 -6.41 13.62
N LEU A 120 -12.14 -5.69 14.38
CA LEU A 120 -11.92 -5.96 15.81
C LEU A 120 -12.57 -4.94 16.74
N ARG A 121 -13.35 -3.97 16.22
CA ARG A 121 -14.02 -2.90 17.01
C ARG A 121 -13.05 -2.15 17.94
N LEU A 122 -11.91 -1.74 17.38
CA LEU A 122 -10.86 -0.99 18.07
C LEU A 122 -10.24 0.04 17.12
N PRO A 123 -9.68 1.15 17.64
CA PRO A 123 -9.02 2.13 16.82
C PRO A 123 -7.71 1.55 16.26
N ALA A 124 -7.61 1.52 14.93
CA ALA A 124 -6.44 1.08 14.17
C ALA A 124 -6.15 2.13 13.10
N LEU A 125 -5.34 3.13 13.45
CA LEU A 125 -5.04 4.29 12.62
C LEU A 125 -3.71 4.92 13.02
N ILE A 126 -3.14 5.74 12.15
CA ILE A 126 -2.01 6.63 12.44
C ILE A 126 -2.57 7.98 12.92
N PRO A 127 -2.42 8.31 14.22
CA PRO A 127 -2.94 9.55 14.79
C PRO A 127 -2.26 10.80 14.23
N GLU A 128 -2.97 11.93 14.23
CA GLU A 128 -2.44 13.22 13.75
C GLU A 128 -1.37 13.80 14.69
N ASP A 129 -1.49 13.56 15.99
CA ASP A 129 -0.51 13.93 17.01
C ASP A 129 0.81 13.16 16.87
N TYR A 130 0.78 11.96 16.27
CA TYR A 130 1.98 11.18 15.97
C TYR A 130 2.58 11.53 14.61
N LEU A 131 1.73 11.72 13.59
CA LEU A 131 2.18 12.11 12.25
C LEU A 131 1.25 13.18 11.67
N PRO A 132 1.57 14.48 11.88
CA PRO A 132 0.74 15.59 11.42
C PRO A 132 0.63 15.64 9.89
N ASP A 133 1.74 15.37 9.19
CA ASP A 133 1.79 15.42 7.73
C ASP A 133 0.88 14.35 7.09
N VAL A 134 -0.17 14.81 6.42
CA VAL A 134 -1.21 13.96 5.82
C VAL A 134 -0.64 13.09 4.71
N HIS A 135 0.28 13.61 3.89
CA HIS A 135 0.87 12.87 2.77
C HIS A 135 1.78 11.74 3.24
N ALA A 136 2.68 12.01 4.19
CA ALA A 136 3.52 10.99 4.83
C ALA A 136 2.66 9.89 5.45
N ARG A 137 1.55 10.26 6.08
CA ARG A 137 0.59 9.32 6.66
C ARG A 137 -0.10 8.46 5.59
N LEU A 138 -0.51 9.04 4.47
CA LEU A 138 -1.09 8.28 3.35
C LEU A 138 -0.06 7.33 2.71
N ILE A 139 1.19 7.75 2.57
CA ILE A 139 2.28 6.88 2.12
C ILE A 139 2.47 5.71 3.08
N LEU A 140 2.48 5.96 4.39
CA LEU A 140 2.64 4.91 5.39
C LEU A 140 1.45 3.95 5.40
N TYR A 141 0.21 4.45 5.32
CA TYR A 141 -0.97 3.58 5.18
C TYR A 141 -0.85 2.66 3.97
N LYS A 142 -0.39 3.22 2.84
CA LYS A 142 -0.15 2.44 1.64
C LYS A 142 0.91 1.36 1.87
N ARG A 143 2.08 1.75 2.41
CA ARG A 143 3.17 0.81 2.69
C ARG A 143 2.78 -0.30 3.67
N ILE A 144 2.01 0.03 4.71
CA ILE A 144 1.44 -0.94 5.65
C ILE A 144 0.51 -1.90 4.90
N ALA A 145 -0.43 -1.38 4.11
CA ALA A 145 -1.39 -2.20 3.38
C ALA A 145 -0.75 -3.06 2.27
N SER A 146 0.40 -2.64 1.73
CA SER A 146 1.15 -3.35 0.68
C SER A 146 2.27 -4.25 1.22
N ALA A 147 2.42 -4.40 2.54
CA ALA A 147 3.40 -5.30 3.13
C ALA A 147 3.11 -6.74 2.68
N VAL A 148 4.14 -7.47 2.26
CA VAL A 148 4.01 -8.84 1.71
C VAL A 148 4.11 -9.88 2.81
N ASP A 149 4.90 -9.60 3.83
CA ASP A 149 5.23 -10.49 4.93
C ASP A 149 5.38 -9.73 6.25
N GLU A 150 5.54 -10.50 7.32
CA GLU A 150 5.75 -9.99 8.67
C GLU A 150 7.07 -9.23 8.78
N ASP A 151 8.13 -9.69 8.11
CA ASP A 151 9.44 -9.04 8.12
C ASP A 151 9.37 -7.63 7.52
N GLY A 152 8.73 -7.46 6.35
CA GLY A 152 8.57 -6.14 5.73
C GLY A 152 7.72 -5.18 6.57
N LEU A 153 6.79 -5.71 7.36
CA LEU A 153 6.01 -4.89 8.29
C LEU A 153 6.81 -4.52 9.55
N ASN A 154 7.65 -5.43 10.05
CA ASN A 154 8.58 -5.16 11.15
C ASN A 154 9.62 -4.11 10.76
N ASP A 155 10.19 -4.20 9.56
CA ASP A 155 11.11 -3.18 9.03
C ASP A 155 10.44 -1.80 8.96
N LEU A 156 9.19 -1.75 8.49
CA LEU A 156 8.40 -0.52 8.47
C LEU A 156 8.13 0.00 9.88
N GLN A 157 7.89 -0.89 10.84
CA GLN A 157 7.69 -0.55 12.24
C GLN A 157 8.95 0.11 12.84
N VAL A 158 10.12 -0.48 12.59
CA VAL A 158 11.42 0.06 13.03
C VAL A 158 11.67 1.43 12.38
N GLU A 159 11.44 1.56 11.07
CA GLU A 159 11.58 2.84 10.36
C GLU A 159 10.67 3.92 10.96
N MET A 160 9.42 3.56 11.29
CA MET A 160 8.48 4.49 11.93
C MET A 160 8.97 4.92 13.32
N ILE A 161 9.56 4.01 14.09
CA ILE A 161 10.10 4.32 15.42
C ILE A 161 11.31 5.24 15.33
N ASP A 162 12.24 4.94 14.41
CA ASP A 162 13.46 5.72 14.21
C ASP A 162 13.16 7.15 13.74
N ARG A 163 12.10 7.33 12.93
CA ARG A 163 11.74 8.62 12.34
C ARG A 163 10.79 9.45 13.19
N PHE A 164 9.87 8.81 13.90
CA PHE A 164 8.74 9.48 14.55
C PHE A 164 8.59 9.15 16.05
N GLY A 165 9.43 8.26 16.58
CA GLY A 165 9.42 7.86 18.00
C GLY A 165 8.46 6.70 18.29
N LEU A 166 8.13 6.50 19.56
CA LEU A 166 7.34 5.33 19.98
C LEU A 166 5.94 5.35 19.37
N LEU A 167 5.51 4.19 18.86
CA LEU A 167 4.21 4.03 18.23
C LEU A 167 3.07 4.21 19.26
N PRO A 168 2.08 5.07 18.98
CA PRO A 168 0.84 5.14 19.74
C PRO A 168 0.07 3.83 19.66
N GLU A 169 -0.81 3.62 20.63
CA GLU A 169 -1.64 2.40 20.70
C GLU A 169 -2.49 2.16 19.43
N PRO A 170 -3.17 3.18 18.86
CA PRO A 170 -3.90 3.00 17.59
C PRO A 170 -3.00 2.60 16.42
N THR A 171 -1.74 3.05 16.40
CA THR A 171 -0.78 2.69 15.35
C THR A 171 -0.27 1.27 15.54
N LYS A 172 0.02 0.85 16.77
CA LYS A 172 0.37 -0.56 17.08
C LYS A 172 -0.76 -1.49 16.65
N ASN A 173 -2.01 -1.12 16.95
CA ASN A 173 -3.19 -1.87 16.53
C ASN A 173 -3.28 -2.00 15.01
N LEU A 174 -2.97 -0.93 14.26
CA LEU A 174 -2.94 -0.95 12.80
C LEU A 174 -1.92 -1.96 12.26
N ILE A 175 -0.71 -1.98 12.81
CA ILE A 175 0.33 -2.94 12.44
C ILE A 175 -0.12 -4.37 12.74
N ARG A 176 -0.61 -4.66 13.95
CA ARG A 176 -1.11 -5.99 14.33
C ARG A 176 -2.30 -6.44 13.49
N LEU A 177 -3.21 -5.52 13.14
CA LEU A 177 -4.34 -5.82 12.27
C LEU A 177 -3.86 -6.24 10.88
N THR A 178 -2.83 -5.59 10.34
CA THR A 178 -2.21 -5.96 9.07
C THR A 178 -1.52 -7.32 9.14
N LEU A 179 -0.82 -7.65 10.23
CA LEU A 179 -0.27 -9.00 10.44
C LEU A 179 -1.36 -10.07 10.43
N LEU A 180 -2.46 -9.83 11.16
CA LEU A 180 -3.61 -10.73 11.13
C LEU A 180 -4.19 -10.87 9.73
N LYS A 181 -4.21 -9.81 8.91
CA LYS A 181 -4.66 -9.91 7.51
C LYS A 181 -3.75 -10.83 6.70
N LEU A 182 -2.43 -10.69 6.82
CA LEU A 182 -1.47 -11.55 6.11
C LEU A 182 -1.63 -13.02 6.52
N GLN A 183 -1.87 -13.29 7.80
CA GLN A 183 -2.13 -14.64 8.30
C GLN A 183 -3.49 -15.17 7.80
N ALA A 184 -4.54 -14.34 7.85
CA ALA A 184 -5.88 -14.71 7.39
C ALA A 184 -5.89 -15.04 5.89
N GLU A 185 -5.13 -14.32 5.08
CA GLU A 185 -5.00 -14.58 3.64
C GLU A 185 -4.37 -15.96 3.38
N LYS A 186 -3.29 -16.30 4.12
CA LYS A 186 -2.67 -17.63 4.07
C LYS A 186 -3.61 -18.76 4.49
N LEU A 187 -4.59 -18.48 5.35
CA LEU A 187 -5.57 -19.44 5.85
C LEU A 187 -6.84 -19.51 4.98
N GLY A 188 -6.95 -18.74 3.89
CA GLY A 188 -8.17 -18.67 3.08
C GLY A 188 -9.37 -18.14 3.89
N ILE A 189 -9.12 -17.20 4.80
CA ILE A 189 -10.17 -16.53 5.57
C ILE A 189 -10.63 -15.31 4.77
N LYS A 190 -11.94 -15.21 4.55
CA LYS A 190 -12.57 -14.09 3.86
C LYS A 190 -12.87 -12.93 4.80
N LYS A 191 -13.35 -13.24 6.01
CA LYS A 191 -13.81 -12.22 6.96
C LYS A 191 -13.63 -12.66 8.41
N VAL A 192 -13.27 -11.73 9.27
CA VAL A 192 -13.20 -11.88 10.72
C VAL A 192 -13.93 -10.71 11.37
N ASP A 193 -14.91 -11.01 12.22
CA ASP A 193 -15.54 -10.01 13.10
C ASP A 193 -15.34 -10.47 14.55
N ALA A 194 -14.64 -9.66 15.35
CA ALA A 194 -14.41 -9.96 16.76
C ALA A 194 -14.79 -8.75 17.63
N GLY A 195 -15.41 -9.05 18.77
CA GLY A 195 -15.80 -8.08 19.78
C GLY A 195 -15.57 -8.60 21.20
N PRO A 196 -16.10 -7.90 22.22
CA PRO A 196 -15.78 -8.18 23.62
C PRO A 196 -16.18 -9.56 24.15
N GLN A 197 -17.11 -10.25 23.49
CA GLN A 197 -17.69 -11.52 23.96
C GLN A 197 -17.41 -12.70 23.00
N GLY A 198 -16.60 -12.48 21.97
CA GLY A 198 -16.37 -13.46 20.92
C GLY A 198 -16.36 -12.84 19.53
N GLY A 199 -16.40 -13.71 18.53
CA GLY A 199 -16.39 -13.33 17.14
C GLY A 199 -16.77 -14.47 16.21
N LYS A 200 -16.64 -14.19 14.92
CA LYS A 200 -16.88 -15.12 13.82
C LYS A 200 -15.78 -14.99 12.78
N ILE A 201 -15.43 -16.12 12.19
CA ILE A 201 -14.53 -16.26 11.04
C ILE A 201 -15.36 -16.85 9.90
N GLU A 202 -15.32 -16.22 8.75
CA GLU A 202 -15.88 -16.71 7.49
C GLU A 202 -14.73 -17.14 6.60
N PHE A 203 -14.71 -18.42 6.23
CA PHE A 203 -13.73 -18.97 5.31
C PHE A 203 -14.17 -18.76 3.85
N GLU A 204 -13.20 -18.72 2.95
CA GLU A 204 -13.44 -18.82 1.51
C GLU A 204 -13.92 -20.23 1.13
N GLY A 205 -14.40 -20.39 -0.10
CA GLY A 205 -14.89 -21.68 -0.61
C GLY A 205 -13.79 -22.75 -0.66
N GLU A 206 -12.55 -22.35 -0.90
CA GLU A 206 -11.36 -23.18 -0.78
C GLU A 206 -10.50 -22.64 0.36
N THR A 207 -10.31 -23.43 1.42
CA THR A 207 -9.44 -23.07 2.55
C THR A 207 -8.43 -24.19 2.80
N PRO A 208 -7.16 -23.87 3.08
CA PRO A 208 -6.15 -24.85 3.47
C PRO A 208 -6.33 -25.36 4.91
N VAL A 209 -7.29 -24.82 5.67
CA VAL A 209 -7.56 -25.23 7.05
C VAL A 209 -8.15 -26.63 7.09
N ASP A 210 -7.50 -27.54 7.82
CA ASP A 210 -7.98 -28.91 8.00
C ASP A 210 -9.30 -28.93 8.81
N PRO A 211 -10.42 -29.44 8.24
CA PRO A 211 -11.68 -29.57 8.94
C PRO A 211 -11.59 -30.34 10.27
N LEU A 212 -10.66 -31.31 10.38
CA LEU A 212 -10.47 -32.09 11.60
C LEU A 212 -9.98 -31.23 12.78
N VAL A 213 -9.19 -30.19 12.52
CA VAL A 213 -8.73 -29.25 13.56
C VAL A 213 -9.92 -28.47 14.11
N LEU A 214 -10.80 -27.98 13.23
CA LEU A 214 -12.02 -27.26 13.62
C LEU A 214 -12.95 -28.16 14.45
N ILE A 215 -13.14 -29.42 14.03
CA ILE A 215 -13.97 -30.39 14.75
C ILE A 215 -13.37 -30.67 16.14
N LYS A 216 -12.05 -30.89 16.25
CA LYS A 216 -11.38 -31.11 17.54
C LYS A 216 -11.52 -29.90 18.49
N LEU A 217 -11.42 -28.68 17.97
CA LEU A 217 -11.63 -27.45 18.76
C LEU A 217 -13.05 -27.40 19.34
N ILE A 218 -14.06 -27.72 18.52
CA ILE A 218 -15.47 -27.73 18.96
C ILE A 218 -15.73 -28.85 19.98
N GLN A 219 -15.20 -30.05 19.75
CA GLN A 219 -15.37 -31.16 20.70
C GLN A 219 -14.66 -30.90 22.04
N GLY A 220 -13.47 -30.27 22.02
CA GLY A 220 -12.72 -29.94 23.22
C GLY A 220 -13.36 -28.80 24.03
N GLN A 221 -13.95 -27.80 23.37
CA GLN A 221 -14.56 -26.65 24.04
C GLN A 221 -15.89 -26.23 23.37
N PRO A 222 -16.96 -27.04 23.50
CA PRO A 222 -18.24 -26.82 22.77
C PRO A 222 -19.01 -25.58 23.24
N LYS A 223 -18.69 -25.07 24.44
CA LYS A 223 -19.24 -23.81 24.94
C LYS A 223 -18.55 -22.58 24.32
N ARG A 224 -17.33 -22.75 23.80
CA ARG A 224 -16.52 -21.67 23.24
C ARG A 224 -16.50 -21.66 21.72
N TYR A 225 -16.58 -22.81 21.06
CA TYR A 225 -16.52 -22.90 19.60
C TYR A 225 -17.76 -23.58 19.03
N LYS A 226 -18.31 -23.02 17.95
CA LYS A 226 -19.45 -23.59 17.23
C LYS A 226 -19.34 -23.30 15.73
N PHE A 227 -19.85 -24.20 14.90
CA PHE A 227 -20.13 -23.88 13.50
C PHE A 227 -21.46 -23.13 13.39
N GLU A 228 -21.49 -22.14 12.50
CA GLU A 228 -22.68 -21.38 12.13
C GLU A 228 -22.85 -21.48 10.60
N GLY A 229 -23.58 -22.50 10.15
CA GLY A 229 -23.65 -22.81 8.71
C GLY A 229 -22.41 -23.55 8.19
N ALA A 230 -22.22 -23.52 6.87
CA ALA A 230 -21.20 -24.33 6.19
C ALA A 230 -19.78 -23.71 6.23
N THR A 231 -19.68 -22.38 6.25
CA THR A 231 -18.39 -21.66 6.09
C THR A 231 -18.06 -20.72 7.25
N GLN A 232 -18.92 -20.62 8.27
CA GLN A 232 -18.69 -19.73 9.41
C GLN A 232 -18.36 -20.50 10.68
N PHE A 233 -17.29 -20.07 11.33
CA PHE A 233 -16.82 -20.57 12.61
C PHE A 233 -16.96 -19.47 13.66
N ARG A 234 -17.77 -19.75 14.69
CA ARG A 234 -18.04 -18.82 15.79
C ARG A 234 -17.22 -19.20 17.01
N PHE A 235 -16.60 -18.21 17.62
CA PHE A 235 -15.92 -18.34 18.91
C PHE A 235 -16.55 -17.39 19.94
N MET A 236 -16.76 -17.87 21.16
CA MET A 236 -17.39 -17.19 22.28
C MET A 236 -16.39 -17.17 23.43
N VAL A 237 -15.45 -16.22 23.36
CA VAL A 237 -14.40 -16.02 24.35
C VAL A 237 -14.50 -14.56 24.81
N PRO A 238 -14.64 -14.30 26.12
CA PRO A 238 -14.57 -12.93 26.64
C PRO A 238 -13.19 -12.32 26.35
N MET A 239 -13.18 -11.17 25.70
CA MET A 239 -11.98 -10.43 25.26
C MET A 239 -12.27 -8.92 25.30
N GLU A 240 -12.39 -8.35 26.49
CA GLU A 240 -12.78 -6.94 26.63
C GLU A 240 -11.68 -6.00 26.11
N ARG A 241 -10.42 -6.37 26.36
CA ARG A 241 -9.25 -5.57 25.96
C ARG A 241 -8.87 -5.81 24.50
N ALA A 242 -8.22 -4.81 23.89
CA ALA A 242 -7.69 -4.95 22.53
C ALA A 242 -6.65 -6.09 22.46
N ASP A 243 -5.73 -6.14 23.42
CA ASP A 243 -4.69 -7.17 23.49
C ASP A 243 -5.25 -8.59 23.59
N GLU A 244 -6.33 -8.78 24.35
CA GLU A 244 -7.01 -10.08 24.48
C GLU A 244 -7.62 -10.53 23.16
N ARG A 245 -8.20 -9.58 22.40
CA ARG A 245 -8.76 -9.85 21.06
C ARG A 245 -7.68 -10.29 20.09
N PHE A 246 -6.57 -9.54 20.03
CA PHE A 246 -5.45 -9.91 19.16
C PHE A 246 -4.85 -11.26 19.58
N SER A 247 -4.51 -11.45 20.86
CA SER A 247 -3.88 -12.68 21.35
C SER A 247 -4.76 -13.92 21.11
N THR A 248 -6.08 -13.77 21.24
CA THR A 248 -7.02 -14.87 20.98
C THR A 248 -7.08 -15.23 19.50
N LEU A 249 -7.06 -14.23 18.61
CA LEU A 249 -7.06 -14.45 17.17
C LEU A 249 -5.72 -15.02 16.69
N GLU A 250 -4.60 -14.48 17.17
CA GLU A 250 -3.25 -14.97 16.90
C GLU A 250 -3.14 -16.46 17.31
N ALA A 251 -3.55 -16.80 18.53
CA ALA A 251 -3.55 -18.19 19.00
C ALA A 251 -4.52 -19.10 18.24
N LEU A 252 -5.65 -18.57 17.76
CA LEU A 252 -6.58 -19.32 16.93
C LEU A 252 -5.98 -19.58 15.55
N PHE A 253 -5.41 -18.56 14.90
CA PHE A 253 -4.77 -18.68 13.60
C PHE A 253 -3.56 -19.61 13.63
N GLU A 254 -2.75 -19.56 14.68
CA GLU A 254 -1.63 -20.49 14.89
C GLU A 254 -2.13 -21.95 14.90
N ARG A 255 -3.25 -22.22 15.59
CA ARG A 255 -3.84 -23.57 15.61
C ARG A 255 -4.44 -24.00 14.28
N LEU A 256 -4.92 -23.05 13.48
CA LEU A 256 -5.52 -23.31 12.16
C LEU A 256 -4.45 -23.43 11.06
N THR A 257 -3.24 -22.91 11.30
CA THR A 257 -2.11 -23.07 10.39
C THR A 257 -1.80 -24.55 10.23
N PRO A 258 -1.78 -25.08 8.98
CA PRO A 258 -1.41 -26.47 8.75
C PRO A 258 -0.01 -26.73 9.29
N GLN A 259 0.12 -27.67 10.23
CA GLN A 259 1.44 -28.17 10.61
C GLN A 259 2.01 -28.89 9.39
N THR A 260 2.98 -28.26 8.74
CA THR A 260 3.74 -28.90 7.66
C THR A 260 4.47 -30.09 8.28
N ALA A 261 4.12 -31.29 7.83
CA ALA A 261 4.88 -32.50 8.11
C ALA A 261 6.20 -32.50 7.31
#